data_AF-A0A4Q2IXW2-F1
#
_entry.id   AF-A0A4Q2IXW2-F1
#
_cell.length_a   1.000
_cell.length_b   1.000
_cell.length_c   1.000
_cell.angle_alpha   90.00
_cell.angle_beta   90.00
_cell.angle_gamma   90.00
#
_symmetry.space_group_name_H-M   'P 1'
#
loop_
_entity.id
_entity.type
_entity.pdbx_description
1 polymer ?
#
loop_
_entity_poly.entity_id
_entity_poly.type
_entity_poly.pdbx_seq_one_letter_code
_entity_poly.pdbx_strand_id
1 'polypeptide(L)'
;MAGYKTPDFSERAAASRTAKQAALEKLRNKPAADPAMIAAREATQAARKAAAAERRAERLKAAEAEKAAKLAEAEAARAAQAPAAPKPQKTAEELKAARDARYAARKARKR
;
A
#
# COMPACT_ATOMS: atom_id res chain seq x y z
N MET A 1 -18.69 -20.09 -50.33
CA MET A 1 -17.98 -20.19 -49.04
C MET A 1 -18.93 -19.66 -47.96
N ALA A 2 -19.47 -20.52 -47.09
CA ALA A 2 -20.37 -20.06 -46.04
C ALA A 2 -19.57 -19.24 -45.01
N GLY A 3 -19.90 -17.96 -44.83
CA GLY A 3 -19.24 -17.08 -43.87
C GLY A 3 -19.52 -17.51 -42.43
N TYR A 4 -18.53 -17.39 -41.55
CA TYR A 4 -18.67 -17.64 -40.12
C TYR A 4 -19.76 -16.74 -39.52
N LYS A 5 -20.71 -17.34 -38.80
CA LYS A 5 -21.83 -16.62 -38.18
C LYS A 5 -21.57 -16.50 -36.68
N THR A 6 -21.59 -15.28 -36.17
CA THR A 6 -21.44 -15.02 -34.75
C THR A 6 -22.72 -15.39 -34.01
N PRO A 7 -22.64 -16.14 -32.91
CA PRO A 7 -23.83 -16.55 -32.18
C PRO A 7 -24.49 -15.35 -31.51
N ASP A 8 -25.81 -15.28 -31.59
CA ASP A 8 -26.59 -14.22 -30.99
C ASP A 8 -26.66 -14.35 -29.44
N PHE A 9 -27.33 -13.42 -28.76
CA PHE A 9 -27.43 -13.46 -27.31
C PHE A 9 -28.18 -14.70 -26.80
N SER A 10 -29.26 -15.08 -27.49
CA SER A 10 -30.10 -16.22 -27.11
C SER A 10 -29.34 -17.53 -27.23
N GLU A 11 -28.58 -17.70 -28.31
CA GLU A 11 -27.71 -18.84 -28.57
C GLU A 11 -26.58 -18.93 -27.52
N ARG A 12 -25.92 -17.81 -27.19
CA ARG A 12 -24.92 -17.78 -26.11
C ARG A 12 -25.51 -18.10 -24.74
N ALA A 13 -26.71 -17.60 -24.45
CA ALA A 13 -27.40 -17.88 -23.19
C ALA A 13 -27.80 -19.36 -23.10
N ALA A 14 -28.28 -19.96 -24.19
CA ALA A 14 -28.59 -21.38 -24.27
C ALA A 14 -27.33 -22.23 -24.07
N ALA A 15 -26.24 -21.94 -24.78
CA ALA A 15 -24.96 -22.63 -24.62
C ALA A 15 -24.39 -22.54 -23.19
N SER A 16 -24.58 -21.39 -22.53
CA SER A 16 -24.16 -21.22 -21.14
C SER A 16 -24.99 -22.08 -20.17
N ARG A 17 -26.30 -22.21 -20.41
CA ARG A 17 -27.17 -23.07 -19.60
C ARG A 17 -26.82 -24.55 -19.77
N THR A 18 -26.63 -25.00 -21.01
CA THR A 18 -26.26 -26.40 -21.29
C THR A 18 -24.88 -26.74 -20.73
N ALA A 19 -23.90 -25.83 -20.86
CA ALA A 19 -22.57 -26.03 -20.28
C ALA A 19 -22.61 -26.15 -18.75
N LYS A 20 -23.43 -25.32 -18.07
CA LYS A 20 -23.63 -25.41 -16.61
C LYS A 20 -24.30 -26.73 -16.22
N GLN A 21 -25.33 -27.15 -16.94
CA GLN A 21 -25.99 -28.45 -16.69
C GLN A 21 -25.02 -29.61 -16.86
N ALA A 22 -24.26 -29.64 -17.97
CA ALA A 22 -23.24 -30.65 -18.21
C ALA A 22 -22.13 -30.64 -17.14
N ALA A 23 -21.72 -29.47 -16.65
CA ALA A 23 -20.74 -29.38 -15.57
C ALA A 23 -21.29 -29.94 -14.25
N LEU A 24 -22.56 -29.69 -13.94
CA LEU A 24 -23.22 -30.24 -12.76
C LEU A 24 -23.39 -31.75 -12.86
N GLU A 25 -23.77 -32.27 -14.03
CA GLU A 25 -23.86 -33.72 -14.28
C GLU A 25 -22.49 -34.40 -14.15
N LYS A 26 -21.45 -33.81 -14.72
CA LYS A 26 -20.07 -34.31 -14.57
C LYS A 26 -19.61 -34.29 -13.11
N LEU A 27 -20.02 -33.30 -12.33
CA LEU A 27 -19.70 -33.22 -10.90
C LEU A 27 -20.46 -34.28 -10.10
N ARG A 28 -21.75 -34.48 -10.38
CA ARG A 28 -22.59 -35.50 -9.74
C ARG A 28 -22.09 -36.92 -10.02
N ASN A 29 -21.66 -37.16 -11.26
CA ASN A 29 -21.14 -38.46 -11.72
C ASN A 29 -19.64 -38.62 -11.49
N LYS A 30 -18.99 -37.64 -10.85
CA LYS A 30 -17.54 -37.70 -10.61
C LYS A 30 -17.25 -38.81 -9.60
N PRO A 31 -16.39 -39.79 -9.93
CA PRO A 31 -15.99 -40.82 -8.98
C PRO A 31 -15.28 -40.17 -7.78
N ALA A 32 -15.45 -40.77 -6.61
CA ALA A 32 -14.70 -40.38 -5.41
C ALA A 32 -13.20 -40.41 -5.73
N ALA A 33 -12.48 -39.37 -5.32
CA ALA A 33 -11.04 -39.34 -5.52
C ALA A 33 -10.38 -40.39 -4.61
N ASP A 34 -9.29 -40.98 -5.09
CA ASP A 34 -8.51 -41.96 -4.32
C ASP A 34 -8.15 -41.39 -2.94
N PRO A 35 -8.49 -42.11 -1.83
CA PRO A 35 -8.17 -41.65 -0.47
C PRO A 35 -6.68 -41.36 -0.27
N ALA A 36 -5.77 -42.09 -0.93
CA ALA A 36 -4.33 -41.81 -0.83
C ALA A 36 -3.97 -40.43 -1.41
N MET A 37 -4.60 -40.06 -2.53
CA MET A 37 -4.41 -38.74 -3.15
C MET A 37 -5.01 -37.60 -2.32
N ILE A 38 -6.13 -37.84 -1.63
CA ILE A 38 -6.72 -36.87 -0.71
C ILE A 38 -5.78 -36.63 0.47
N ALA A 39 -5.30 -37.70 1.12
CA ALA A 39 -4.37 -37.60 2.24
C ALA A 39 -3.07 -36.87 1.86
N ALA A 40 -2.50 -37.17 0.68
CA ALA A 40 -1.31 -36.48 0.18
C ALA A 40 -1.55 -34.96 -0.03
N ARG A 41 -2.72 -34.59 -0.53
CA ARG A 41 -3.11 -33.17 -0.70
C ARG A 41 -3.30 -32.49 0.64
N GLU A 42 -3.96 -33.14 1.60
CA GLU A 42 -4.15 -32.60 2.94
C GLU A 42 -2.83 -32.38 3.66
N ALA A 43 -1.91 -33.35 3.60
CA ALA A 43 -0.56 -33.21 4.15
C ALA A 43 0.21 -32.04 3.50
N THR A 44 0.14 -31.92 2.17
CA THR A 44 0.75 -30.80 1.44
C THR A 44 0.15 -29.45 1.86
N GLN A 45 -1.17 -29.38 2.03
CA GLN A 45 -1.84 -28.15 2.46
C GLN A 45 -1.53 -27.81 3.92
N ALA A 46 -1.41 -28.81 4.80
CA ALA A 46 -1.01 -28.62 6.18
C ALA A 46 0.42 -28.06 6.26
N ALA A 47 1.36 -28.62 5.50
CA ALA A 47 2.74 -28.11 5.42
C ALA A 47 2.80 -26.67 4.90
N ARG A 48 2.03 -26.36 3.84
CA ARG A 48 1.93 -24.98 3.31
C ARG A 48 1.35 -24.00 4.33
N LYS A 49 0.32 -24.42 5.08
CA LYS A 49 -0.30 -23.58 6.11
C LYS A 49 0.67 -23.32 7.27
N ALA A 50 1.41 -24.33 7.72
CA ALA A 50 2.43 -24.17 8.75
C ALA A 50 3.51 -23.16 8.31
N ALA A 51 4.08 -23.35 7.11
CA ALA A 51 5.09 -22.45 6.57
C ALA A 51 4.56 -21.01 6.35
N ALA A 52 3.29 -20.87 5.95
CA ALA A 52 2.67 -19.56 5.79
C ALA A 52 2.42 -18.86 7.13
N ALA A 53 2.09 -19.61 8.19
CA ALA A 53 1.89 -19.09 9.53
C ALA A 53 3.20 -18.53 10.11
N GLU A 54 4.31 -19.27 9.97
CA GLU A 54 5.64 -18.83 10.39
C GLU A 54 6.05 -17.54 9.68
N ARG A 55 5.97 -17.51 8.34
CA ARG A 55 6.27 -16.31 7.54
C ARG A 55 5.35 -15.13 7.87
N ARG A 56 4.12 -15.39 8.31
CA ARG A 56 3.20 -14.32 8.72
C ARG A 56 3.62 -13.75 10.08
N ALA A 57 4.01 -14.61 11.03
CA ALA A 57 4.50 -14.17 12.34
C ALA A 57 5.77 -13.32 12.20
N GLU A 58 6.72 -13.72 11.35
CA GLU A 58 7.93 -12.93 11.09
C GLU A 58 7.62 -11.57 10.46
N ARG A 59 6.73 -11.53 9.45
CA ARG A 59 6.32 -10.28 8.81
C ARG A 59 5.61 -9.33 9.76
N LEU A 60 4.80 -9.84 10.68
CA LEU A 60 4.14 -9.02 11.69
C LEU A 60 5.15 -8.37 12.63
N LYS A 61 6.14 -9.14 13.12
CA LYS A 61 7.22 -8.60 13.96
C LYS A 61 8.03 -7.51 13.24
N ALA A 62 8.38 -7.75 11.96
CA ALA A 62 9.09 -6.75 11.16
C ALA A 62 8.25 -5.48 10.93
N ALA A 63 6.97 -5.63 10.64
CA ALA A 63 6.07 -4.50 10.43
C ALA A 63 5.83 -3.70 11.71
N GLU A 64 5.79 -4.35 12.88
CA GLU A 64 5.69 -3.67 14.18
C GLU A 64 6.96 -2.86 14.48
N ALA A 65 8.14 -3.43 14.24
CA ALA A 65 9.41 -2.72 14.40
C ALA A 65 9.51 -1.50 13.46
N GLU A 66 9.11 -1.65 12.19
CA GLU A 66 9.11 -0.55 11.22
C GLU A 66 8.12 0.55 11.61
N LYS A 67 6.92 0.19 12.10
CA LYS A 67 5.94 1.15 12.60
C LYS A 67 6.46 1.92 13.81
N ALA A 68 7.08 1.23 14.77
CA ALA A 68 7.68 1.86 15.94
C ALA A 68 8.79 2.85 15.55
N ALA A 69 9.66 2.48 14.61
CA ALA A 69 10.70 3.37 14.10
C ALA A 69 10.11 4.61 13.42
N LYS A 70 9.11 4.45 12.54
CA LYS A 70 8.44 5.57 11.87
C LYS A 70 7.72 6.50 12.84
N LEU A 71 7.09 5.96 13.89
CA LEU A 71 6.45 6.77 14.92
C LEU A 71 7.49 7.59 15.70
N ALA A 72 8.61 6.97 16.10
CA ALA A 72 9.70 7.66 16.78
C ALA A 72 10.32 8.76 15.90
N GLU A 73 10.54 8.50 14.61
CA GLU A 73 11.02 9.51 13.65
C GLU A 73 10.02 10.66 13.48
N ALA A 74 8.72 10.35 13.37
CA ALA A 74 7.67 11.35 13.25
C ALA A 74 7.55 12.23 14.51
N GLU A 75 7.70 11.63 15.70
CA GLU A 75 7.73 12.37 16.97
C GLU A 75 8.98 13.26 17.08
N ALA A 76 10.15 12.74 16.72
CA ALA A 76 11.38 13.53 16.70
C ALA A 76 11.29 14.71 15.70
N ALA A 77 10.72 14.48 14.51
CA ALA A 77 10.49 15.53 13.53
C ALA A 77 9.49 16.58 14.02
N ARG A 78 8.43 16.18 14.74
CA ARG A 78 7.48 17.11 15.37
C ARG A 78 8.13 17.92 16.48
N ALA A 79 8.96 17.30 17.31
CA ALA A 79 9.70 18.00 18.36
C ALA A 79 10.71 19.02 17.78
N ALA A 80 11.36 18.68 16.67
CA ALA A 80 12.27 19.59 15.96
C ALA A 80 11.53 20.74 15.24
N GLN A 81 10.26 20.55 14.87
CA GLN A 81 9.41 21.57 14.26
C GLN A 81 8.58 22.37 15.28
N ALA A 82 8.74 22.10 16.58
CA ALA A 82 8.17 22.96 17.61
C ALA A 82 8.62 24.40 17.33
N PRO A 83 7.70 25.38 17.21
CA PRO A 83 8.06 26.73 16.83
C PRO A 83 9.03 27.26 17.87
N ALA A 84 10.29 27.46 17.45
CA ALA A 84 11.26 28.19 18.24
C ALA A 84 10.58 29.48 18.69
N ALA A 85 10.62 29.76 19.99
CA ALA A 85 9.98 30.91 20.62
C ALA A 85 10.11 32.15 19.71
N PRO A 86 9.02 32.92 19.51
CA PRO A 86 9.01 34.00 18.54
C PRO A 86 10.22 34.90 18.80
N LYS A 87 11.12 34.99 17.80
CA LYS A 87 12.32 35.83 17.90
C LYS A 87 11.86 37.22 18.33
N PRO A 88 12.48 37.84 19.37
CA PRO A 88 12.06 39.15 19.84
C PRO A 88 12.04 40.11 18.66
N GLN A 89 10.88 40.71 18.42
CA GLN A 89 10.73 41.69 17.35
C GLN A 89 11.61 42.88 17.70
N LYS A 90 12.51 43.24 16.78
CA LYS A 90 13.38 44.41 16.93
C LYS A 90 12.52 45.66 17.11
N THR A 91 12.88 46.49 18.07
CA THR A 91 12.13 47.72 18.35
C THR A 91 12.25 48.69 17.16
N ALA A 92 11.33 49.65 17.06
CA ALA A 92 11.34 50.64 15.97
C ALA A 92 12.67 51.43 15.91
N GLU A 93 13.31 51.63 17.06
CA GLU A 93 14.59 52.31 17.20
C GLU A 93 15.75 51.51 16.58
N GLU A 94 15.82 50.20 16.84
CA GLU A 94 16.83 49.32 16.27
C GLU A 94 16.71 49.21 14.74
N LEU A 95 15.48 49.20 14.23
CA LEU A 95 15.22 49.22 12.79
C LEU A 95 15.62 50.55 12.15
N LYS A 96 15.44 51.67 12.86
CA LYS A 96 15.88 52.99 12.40
C LYS A 96 17.40 53.09 12.38
N ALA A 97 18.07 52.69 13.45
CA ALA A 97 19.53 52.64 13.52
C ALA A 97 20.14 51.78 12.40
N ALA A 98 19.53 50.62 12.10
CA ALA A 98 19.95 49.76 11.01
C ALA A 98 19.78 50.42 9.62
N ARG A 99 18.71 51.20 9.41
CA ARG A 99 18.52 51.97 8.16
C ARG A 99 19.52 53.09 8.03
N ASP A 100 19.77 53.83 9.11
CA ASP A 100 20.71 54.96 9.11
C ASP A 100 22.14 54.48 8.87
N ALA A 101 22.55 53.35 9.48
CA ALA A 101 23.82 52.70 9.20
C ALA A 101 23.95 52.24 7.74
N ARG A 102 22.89 51.67 7.15
CA ARG A 102 22.85 51.29 5.72
C ARG A 102 22.94 52.51 4.81
N TYR A 103 22.27 53.59 5.16
CA TYR A 103 22.29 54.83 4.39
C TYR A 103 23.66 55.49 4.44
N ALA A 104 24.29 55.54 5.63
CA ALA A 104 25.65 56.02 5.81
C ALA A 104 26.66 55.19 5.00
N ALA A 105 26.60 53.86 5.06
CA ALA A 105 27.46 52.97 4.29
C ALA A 105 27.27 53.16 2.77
N ARG A 106 26.02 53.30 2.31
CA ARG A 106 25.73 53.59 0.90
C ARG A 106 26.28 54.95 0.48
N LYS A 107 26.15 55.96 1.33
CA LYS A 107 26.64 57.32 1.06
C LYS A 107 28.17 57.36 1.03
N ALA A 108 28.83 56.62 1.92
CA ALA A 108 30.29 56.45 1.94
C ALA A 108 30.82 55.72 0.69
N ARG A 109 30.06 54.78 0.12
CA ARG A 109 30.40 54.13 -1.16
C ARG A 109 30.13 54.99 -2.40
N LYS A 110 29.31 56.03 -2.27
CA LYS A 110 28.95 56.95 -3.36
C LYS A 110 29.77 58.23 -3.37
N ARG A 111 30.57 58.46 -2.34
CA ARG A 111 31.56 59.52 -2.27
C ARG A 111 32.90 58.99 -2.77
#